data_AF-C3XHX8-F1
#
_entry.id   AF-C3XHX8-F1
#
_cell.length_a   1.000
_cell.length_b   1.000
_cell.length_c   1.000
_cell.angle_alpha   90.00
_cell.angle_beta   90.00
_cell.angle_gamma   90.00
#
_symmetry.space_group_name_H-M   'P 1'
#
loop_
_entity.id
_entity.type
_entity.pdbx_description
1 polymer ?
#
loop_
_entity_poly.entity_id
_entity_poly.type
_entity_poly.pdbx_seq_one_letter_code
_entity_poly.pdbx_strand_id
1 'polypeptide(L)'
;MQPLKASSGVWGVKGGIRGATSRADEVKPVIRKFKPPCPPLKEKTNNTESTHNEAGESEAPFEIPNSWAWVKGYDIFLPIDNTEPQGDFFKYIDIDSIDNKNKKVKSPKTIETKNASSRARRPLKYGDVLFSMVRPYLENIALIDEALADCIASTGFFVCGTNILDSRFLYYLMTSPYVVYGLNSFMKGDNSPSIVKDDILNFNYPLPPLCEQEHIVQTLDTLFTLKKGLRIE
;
A
#
# COMPACT_ATOMS: atom_id res chain seq x y z
N MET A 1 -24.71 -26.22 60.19
CA MET A 1 -23.96 -25.16 60.88
C MET A 1 -22.83 -25.82 61.68
N GLN A 2 -21.66 -25.97 61.08
CA GLN A 2 -20.35 -26.29 61.70
C GLN A 2 -19.26 -26.18 60.61
N PRO A 3 -18.03 -25.76 60.94
CA PRO A 3 -17.05 -25.29 59.97
C PRO A 3 -16.07 -26.40 59.56
N LEU A 4 -15.58 -26.37 58.32
CA LEU A 4 -14.43 -27.17 57.90
C LEU A 4 -13.38 -26.28 57.22
N LYS A 5 -12.16 -26.48 57.72
CA LYS A 5 -10.92 -25.73 57.49
C LYS A 5 -10.42 -25.92 56.06
N ALA A 6 -10.00 -24.82 55.42
CA ALA A 6 -9.16 -24.88 54.23
C ALA A 6 -7.67 -24.87 54.65
N SER A 7 -6.96 -25.91 54.22
CA SER A 7 -5.52 -26.09 54.39
C SER A 7 -4.75 -25.37 53.27
N SER A 8 -3.55 -24.94 53.63
CA SER A 8 -2.49 -24.26 52.89
C SER A 8 -2.09 -24.88 51.54
N GLY A 9 -1.72 -24.01 50.60
CA GLY A 9 -0.94 -24.37 49.40
C GLY A 9 -0.73 -23.17 48.46
N VAL A 10 0.32 -22.39 48.69
CA VAL A 10 0.83 -21.34 47.80
C VAL A 10 1.55 -21.99 46.63
N TRP A 11 1.29 -21.62 45.37
CA TRP A 11 2.29 -21.44 44.30
C TRP A 11 1.72 -20.54 43.19
N GLY A 12 2.47 -19.50 42.85
CA GLY A 12 2.02 -18.37 42.04
C GLY A 12 1.94 -18.62 40.53
N VAL A 13 1.14 -17.79 39.88
CA VAL A 13 1.30 -17.44 38.47
C VAL A 13 1.49 -15.94 38.40
N LYS A 14 2.71 -15.53 38.00
CA LYS A 14 3.05 -14.15 37.71
C LYS A 14 2.11 -13.65 36.59
N GLY A 15 1.21 -12.73 36.94
CA GLY A 15 0.56 -11.85 35.99
C GLY A 15 1.60 -10.92 35.37
N GLY A 16 2.13 -11.32 34.22
CA GLY A 16 2.93 -10.45 33.35
C GLY A 16 2.02 -9.85 32.29
N ILE A 17 1.34 -8.76 32.62
CA ILE A 17 0.83 -7.84 31.59
C ILE A 17 2.09 -7.17 31.01
N ARG A 18 2.66 -7.76 29.95
CA ARG A 18 3.63 -7.05 29.13
C ARG A 18 2.83 -6.16 28.20
N GLY A 19 2.98 -4.85 28.42
CA GLY A 19 2.32 -3.82 27.64
C GLY A 19 2.49 -4.07 26.15
N ALA A 20 1.36 -4.04 25.45
CA ALA A 20 1.34 -3.76 24.04
C ALA A 20 1.91 -2.35 23.85
N THR A 21 3.18 -2.27 23.51
CA THR A 21 3.75 -1.06 22.92
C THR A 21 3.07 -0.91 21.56
N SER A 22 2.19 0.08 21.43
CA SER A 22 1.57 0.46 20.16
C SER A 22 2.65 0.71 19.12
N ARG A 23 2.50 0.11 17.93
CA ARG A 23 3.40 0.18 16.76
C ARG A 23 3.49 1.59 16.13
N ALA A 24 3.17 2.64 16.88
CA ALA A 24 3.22 4.04 16.47
C ALA A 24 4.61 4.68 16.63
N ASP A 25 5.54 4.02 17.33
CA ASP A 25 6.77 4.67 17.80
C ASP A 25 8.04 4.39 16.96
N GLU A 26 7.94 3.67 15.84
CA GLU A 26 9.04 3.54 14.88
C GLU A 26 8.66 4.17 13.53
N VAL A 27 8.56 5.49 13.52
CA VAL A 27 8.54 6.23 12.26
C VAL A 27 9.87 6.97 12.10
N LYS A 28 10.64 6.56 11.08
CA LYS A 28 11.84 7.26 10.60
C LYS A 28 11.51 8.73 10.22
N PRO A 29 12.51 9.65 10.22
CA PRO A 29 12.30 11.11 10.27
C PRO A 29 11.67 11.77 9.02
N VAL A 30 11.15 11.01 8.07
CA VAL A 30 10.58 11.53 6.81
C VAL A 30 9.29 12.31 7.06
N ILE A 31 8.52 11.95 8.11
CA ILE A 31 7.20 12.53 8.43
C ILE A 31 7.25 14.03 8.79
N ARG A 32 8.35 14.55 9.34
CA ARG A 32 8.37 15.95 9.79
C ARG A 32 8.35 16.97 8.65
N LYS A 33 8.59 16.57 7.39
CA LYS A 33 8.62 17.47 6.23
C LYS A 33 7.31 17.56 5.43
N PHE A 34 6.33 16.67 5.65
CA PHE A 34 5.13 16.61 4.79
C PHE A 34 3.82 17.07 5.46
N LYS A 35 3.93 17.75 6.60
CA LYS A 35 2.80 18.40 7.29
C LYS A 35 2.94 19.94 7.36
N PRO A 36 3.27 20.67 6.29
CA PRO A 36 3.10 22.13 6.32
C PRO A 36 1.59 22.47 6.31
N PRO A 37 1.15 23.52 7.03
CA PRO A 37 -0.21 24.03 6.94
C PRO A 37 -0.48 24.52 5.52
N CYS A 38 -1.62 24.13 4.96
CA CYS A 38 -2.00 24.40 3.59
C CYS A 38 -2.06 25.93 3.35
N PRO A 39 -1.16 26.52 2.54
CA PRO A 39 -1.31 27.91 2.11
C PRO A 39 -2.40 27.95 1.04
N PRO A 40 -3.19 29.04 0.93
CA PRO A 40 -4.14 29.19 -0.17
C PRO A 40 -3.38 29.13 -1.50
N LEU A 41 -3.89 28.34 -2.45
CA LEU A 41 -3.39 28.23 -3.82
C LEU A 41 -3.36 29.63 -4.44
N LYS A 42 -2.20 30.29 -4.37
CA LYS A 42 -1.90 31.49 -5.15
C LYS A 42 -1.08 31.05 -6.34
N GLU A 43 -1.60 31.28 -7.54
CA GLU A 43 -0.77 31.38 -8.74
C GLU A 43 0.30 32.46 -8.49
N LYS A 44 1.57 32.07 -8.37
CA LYS A 44 2.68 33.04 -8.41
C LYS A 44 3.93 32.46 -9.05
N THR A 45 4.16 32.93 -10.27
CA THR A 45 5.37 33.60 -10.78
C THR A 45 6.73 33.08 -10.28
N ASN A 46 7.51 32.61 -11.25
CA ASN A 46 8.94 32.36 -11.21
C ASN A 46 9.69 33.39 -10.36
N ASN A 47 10.34 32.92 -9.30
CA ASN A 47 11.59 33.52 -8.84
C ASN A 47 12.47 32.43 -8.24
N THR A 48 13.64 32.29 -8.85
CA THR A 48 14.73 31.39 -8.52
C THR A 48 15.38 31.79 -7.21
N GLU A 49 15.52 30.85 -6.27
CA GLU A 49 16.64 30.84 -5.33
C GLU A 49 16.98 29.38 -5.00
N SER A 50 18.15 28.97 -5.49
CA SER A 50 18.75 27.65 -5.32
C SER A 50 19.38 27.54 -3.94
N THR A 51 18.90 26.59 -3.14
CA THR A 51 19.67 26.04 -2.03
C THR A 51 19.94 24.57 -2.31
N HIS A 52 21.16 24.29 -2.75
CA HIS A 52 21.70 22.95 -2.91
C HIS A 52 21.60 22.18 -1.58
N ASN A 53 20.92 21.03 -1.61
CA ASN A 53 21.08 19.98 -0.61
C ASN A 53 21.82 18.83 -1.29
N GLU A 54 23.06 18.61 -0.88
CA GLU A 54 23.86 17.45 -1.27
C GLU A 54 23.32 16.19 -0.59
N ALA A 55 22.67 15.33 -1.37
CA ALA A 55 22.50 13.92 -1.07
C ALA A 55 22.37 13.17 -2.40
N GLY A 56 23.41 12.42 -2.77
CA GLY A 56 23.51 11.44 -3.87
C GLY A 56 22.49 11.60 -5.00
N GLU A 57 22.91 12.25 -6.09
CA GLU A 57 22.13 12.45 -7.32
C GLU A 57 21.73 11.11 -7.96
N SER A 58 20.61 10.55 -7.48
CA SER A 58 19.71 9.78 -8.32
C SER A 58 19.05 10.78 -9.25
N GLU A 59 19.50 10.88 -10.51
CA GLU A 59 18.91 11.78 -11.50
C GLU A 59 17.38 11.72 -11.42
N ALA A 60 16.77 12.84 -11.01
CA ALA A 60 15.33 12.97 -10.95
C ALA A 60 14.76 12.68 -12.34
N PRO A 61 13.85 11.72 -12.52
CA PRO A 61 13.40 11.30 -13.85
C PRO A 61 12.76 12.42 -14.68
N PHE A 62 12.24 13.44 -14.00
CA PHE A 62 11.72 14.67 -14.57
C PHE A 62 11.57 15.74 -13.46
N GLU A 63 11.32 16.98 -13.85
CA GLU A 63 11.05 18.09 -12.94
C GLU A 63 9.68 17.95 -12.26
N ILE A 64 9.66 18.10 -10.94
CA ILE A 64 8.44 18.09 -10.11
C ILE A 64 8.24 19.48 -9.49
N PRO A 65 7.00 19.85 -9.11
CA PRO A 65 6.78 21.10 -8.38
C PRO A 65 7.64 21.19 -7.12
N ASN A 66 8.07 22.40 -6.75
CA ASN A 66 8.90 22.61 -5.56
C ASN A 66 8.26 22.17 -4.24
N SER A 67 6.94 21.99 -4.22
CA SER A 67 6.20 21.44 -3.07
C SER A 67 6.32 19.92 -2.94
N TRP A 68 6.76 19.22 -3.98
CA TRP A 68 6.85 17.77 -4.04
C TRP A 68 8.26 17.29 -3.65
N ALA A 69 8.37 16.01 -3.35
CA ALA A 69 9.65 15.37 -3.12
C ALA A 69 9.75 14.02 -3.84
N TRP A 70 10.94 13.71 -4.33
CA TRP A 70 11.29 12.35 -4.70
C TRP A 70 11.61 11.54 -3.45
N VAL A 71 10.90 10.43 -3.26
CA VAL A 71 11.17 9.49 -2.17
C VAL A 71 11.24 8.07 -2.69
N LYS A 72 11.81 7.17 -1.89
CA LYS A 72 11.89 5.75 -2.22
C LYS A 72 10.70 4.98 -1.66
N GLY A 73 10.33 3.88 -2.30
CA GLY A 73 9.28 2.99 -1.81
C GLY A 73 9.49 2.49 -0.38
N TYR A 74 10.75 2.29 0.06
CA TYR A 74 11.07 1.90 1.43
C TYR A 74 10.67 2.94 2.50
N ASP A 75 10.55 4.21 2.12
CA ASP A 75 10.10 5.29 3.01
C ASP A 75 8.57 5.43 3.01
N ILE A 76 7.88 4.84 2.03
CA ILE A 76 6.43 4.94 1.84
C ILE A 76 5.70 3.72 2.40
N PHE A 77 6.19 2.54 2.04
CA PHE A 77 5.45 1.30 2.24
C PHE A 77 5.80 0.66 3.57
N LEU A 78 4.75 0.18 4.26
CA LEU A 78 4.90 -0.63 5.45
C LEU A 78 5.57 -1.98 5.09
N PRO A 79 6.33 -2.58 6.02
CA PRO A 79 6.85 -3.93 5.83
C PRO A 79 5.74 -4.92 5.49
N ILE A 80 5.97 -5.77 4.47
CA ILE A 80 4.97 -6.74 4.04
C ILE A 80 4.87 -7.88 5.06
N ASP A 81 3.67 -8.05 5.63
CA ASP A 81 3.37 -9.15 6.54
C ASP A 81 3.09 -10.46 5.77
N ASN A 82 3.18 -11.59 6.49
CA ASN A 82 2.74 -12.90 6.02
C ASN A 82 1.84 -13.53 7.10
N THR A 83 0.79 -14.23 6.67
CA THR A 83 -0.08 -15.03 7.53
C THR A 83 -0.33 -16.38 6.89
N GLU A 84 -0.73 -17.37 7.69
CA GLU A 84 -1.37 -18.57 7.18
C GLU A 84 -2.90 -18.38 7.16
N PRO A 85 -3.63 -19.01 6.21
CA PRO A 85 -5.10 -19.02 6.21
C PRO A 85 -5.65 -19.93 7.30
N GLN A 86 -6.57 -19.39 8.10
CA GLN A 86 -7.05 -19.99 9.36
C GLN A 86 -8.55 -20.30 9.27
N GLY A 87 -9.03 -21.23 10.10
CA GLY A 87 -10.44 -21.68 10.09
C GLY A 87 -10.72 -22.72 9.00
N ASP A 88 -12.00 -23.03 8.76
CA ASP A 88 -12.40 -24.03 7.75
C ASP A 88 -12.29 -23.49 6.32
N PHE A 89 -12.67 -22.23 6.13
CA PHE A 89 -12.66 -21.52 4.85
C PHE A 89 -12.07 -20.12 5.01
N PHE A 90 -11.46 -19.63 3.95
CA PHE A 90 -10.96 -18.25 3.87
C PHE A 90 -11.23 -17.65 2.49
N LYS A 91 -11.20 -16.31 2.43
CA LYS A 91 -11.30 -15.55 1.18
C LYS A 91 -9.91 -15.30 0.60
N TYR A 92 -9.72 -15.69 -0.66
CA TYR A 92 -8.45 -15.63 -1.36
C TYR A 92 -8.52 -14.75 -2.61
N ILE A 93 -7.50 -13.92 -2.81
CA ILE A 93 -7.33 -13.08 -3.99
C ILE A 93 -6.03 -13.45 -4.69
N ASP A 94 -6.14 -14.12 -5.84
CA ASP A 94 -5.02 -14.32 -6.77
C ASP A 94 -5.05 -13.31 -7.92
N ILE A 95 -4.04 -13.38 -8.78
CA ILE A 95 -3.90 -12.47 -9.93
C ILE A 95 -5.12 -12.57 -10.86
N ASP A 96 -5.65 -13.78 -11.06
CA ASP A 96 -6.83 -14.01 -11.91
C ASP A 96 -8.12 -13.44 -11.31
N SER A 97 -8.13 -13.10 -10.01
CA SER A 97 -9.25 -12.44 -9.35
C SER A 97 -9.33 -10.95 -9.67
N ILE A 98 -8.32 -10.37 -10.33
CA ILE A 98 -8.29 -8.96 -10.72
C ILE A 98 -8.96 -8.76 -12.09
N ASP A 99 -9.77 -7.71 -12.20
CA ASP A 99 -10.21 -7.12 -13.46
C ASP A 99 -9.24 -5.98 -13.80
N ASN A 100 -8.27 -6.26 -14.66
CA ASN A 100 -7.28 -5.27 -15.05
C ASN A 100 -7.83 -4.16 -15.94
N LYS A 101 -9.02 -4.30 -16.54
CA LYS A 101 -9.62 -3.21 -17.33
C LYS A 101 -10.19 -2.13 -16.42
N ASN A 102 -10.79 -2.55 -15.31
CA ASN A 102 -11.40 -1.67 -14.32
C ASN A 102 -10.53 -1.49 -13.06
N LYS A 103 -9.35 -2.11 -13.01
CA LYS A 103 -8.38 -2.05 -11.90
C LYS A 103 -9.00 -2.34 -10.53
N LYS A 104 -9.81 -3.40 -10.47
CA LYS A 104 -10.55 -3.81 -9.27
C LYS A 104 -10.54 -5.30 -9.07
N VAL A 105 -10.80 -5.75 -7.86
CA VAL A 105 -11.06 -7.18 -7.59
C VAL A 105 -12.45 -7.52 -8.12
N LYS A 106 -12.57 -8.59 -8.92
CA LYS A 106 -13.86 -9.08 -9.44
C LYS A 106 -14.70 -9.69 -8.31
N SER A 107 -14.10 -10.66 -7.64
CA SER A 107 -14.68 -11.37 -6.50
C SER A 107 -13.56 -12.21 -5.84
N PRO A 108 -13.45 -12.21 -4.51
CA PRO A 108 -12.55 -13.12 -3.83
C PRO A 108 -13.06 -14.57 -3.97
N LYS A 109 -12.13 -15.52 -4.03
CA LYS A 109 -12.43 -16.96 -4.05
C LYS A 109 -12.59 -17.46 -2.62
N THR A 110 -13.67 -18.17 -2.31
CA THR A 110 -13.77 -18.87 -1.01
C THR A 110 -13.13 -20.24 -1.15
N ILE A 111 -12.09 -20.51 -0.36
CA ILE A 111 -11.29 -21.73 -0.44
C ILE A 111 -11.27 -22.42 0.91
N GLU A 112 -11.41 -23.74 0.92
CA GLU A 112 -11.15 -24.55 2.12
C GLU A 112 -9.69 -24.41 2.53
N THR A 113 -9.42 -24.10 3.79
CA THR A 113 -8.07 -23.86 4.31
C THR A 113 -7.11 -25.02 4.03
N LYS A 114 -7.59 -26.27 4.05
CA LYS A 114 -6.79 -27.46 3.71
C LYS A 114 -6.28 -27.47 2.25
N ASN A 115 -6.96 -26.76 1.36
CA ASN A 115 -6.63 -26.60 -0.05
C ASN A 115 -5.92 -25.27 -0.33
N ALA A 116 -5.47 -24.56 0.71
CA ALA A 116 -4.79 -23.28 0.55
C ALA A 116 -3.53 -23.42 -0.32
N SER A 117 -3.42 -22.53 -1.31
CA SER A 117 -2.18 -22.40 -2.07
C SER A 117 -1.03 -21.99 -1.15
N SER A 118 0.19 -22.47 -1.41
CA SER A 118 1.40 -21.99 -0.75
C SER A 118 1.64 -20.49 -0.95
N ARG A 119 1.00 -19.89 -1.98
CA ARG A 119 1.03 -18.45 -2.25
C ARG A 119 0.00 -17.65 -1.44
N ALA A 120 -0.99 -18.28 -0.81
CA ALA A 120 -2.00 -17.59 -0.02
C ALA A 120 -1.40 -17.17 1.33
N ARG A 121 -0.74 -16.00 1.37
CA ARG A 121 0.03 -15.56 2.52
C ARG A 121 -0.08 -14.07 2.86
N ARG A 122 -0.60 -13.22 1.99
CA ARG A 122 -0.59 -11.76 2.20
C ARG A 122 -1.89 -11.29 2.87
N PRO A 123 -1.92 -10.99 4.17
CA PRO A 123 -3.13 -10.42 4.78
C PRO A 123 -3.36 -9.02 4.20
N LEU A 124 -4.62 -8.66 3.97
CA LEU A 124 -5.01 -7.35 3.46
C LEU A 124 -5.61 -6.47 4.55
N LYS A 125 -5.70 -5.19 4.26
CA LYS A 125 -6.40 -4.18 5.05
C LYS A 125 -7.10 -3.20 4.12
N TYR A 126 -8.11 -2.52 4.65
CA TYR A 126 -8.76 -1.41 3.96
C TYR A 126 -7.73 -0.36 3.52
N GLY A 127 -7.82 0.08 2.27
CA GLY A 127 -6.94 1.10 1.70
C GLY A 127 -5.61 0.58 1.16
N ASP A 128 -5.30 -0.72 1.33
CA ASP A 128 -4.15 -1.32 0.66
C ASP A 128 -4.34 -1.30 -0.86
N VAL A 129 -3.25 -1.15 -1.60
CA VAL A 129 -3.24 -1.34 -3.05
C VAL A 129 -2.46 -2.60 -3.39
N LEU A 130 -3.10 -3.54 -4.08
CA LEU A 130 -2.43 -4.71 -4.65
C LEU A 130 -1.74 -4.33 -5.95
N PHE A 131 -0.47 -4.68 -6.08
CA PHE A 131 0.29 -4.54 -7.32
C PHE A 131 0.89 -5.89 -7.73
N SER A 132 0.48 -6.43 -8.88
CA SER A 132 1.03 -7.72 -9.35
C SER A 132 2.48 -7.59 -9.75
N MET A 133 3.35 -8.35 -9.10
CA MET A 133 4.78 -8.45 -9.46
C MET A 133 5.00 -9.40 -10.65
N VAL A 134 4.02 -10.25 -10.97
CA VAL A 134 4.05 -11.13 -12.14
C VAL A 134 3.33 -10.45 -13.29
N ARG A 135 4.03 -10.34 -14.43
CA ARG A 135 3.58 -9.66 -15.65
C ARG A 135 2.96 -8.27 -15.33
N PRO A 136 3.73 -7.36 -14.69
CA PRO A 136 3.21 -6.05 -14.26
C PRO A 136 2.63 -5.21 -15.40
N TYR A 137 3.05 -5.44 -16.65
CA TYR A 137 2.46 -4.83 -17.86
C TYR A 137 0.99 -5.20 -18.11
N LEU A 138 0.47 -6.28 -17.50
CA LEU A 138 -0.97 -6.58 -17.52
C LEU A 138 -1.75 -5.73 -16.53
N GLU A 139 -1.05 -4.99 -15.67
CA GLU A 139 -1.60 -4.00 -14.75
C GLU A 139 -2.74 -4.57 -13.89
N ASN A 140 -2.50 -5.77 -13.35
CA ASN A 140 -3.33 -6.39 -12.32
C ASN A 140 -3.08 -5.65 -11.01
N ILE A 141 -3.78 -4.53 -10.86
CA ILE A 141 -3.68 -3.58 -9.76
C ILE A 141 -5.08 -3.32 -9.23
N ALA A 142 -5.26 -3.28 -7.91
CA ALA A 142 -6.56 -3.03 -7.30
C ALA A 142 -6.43 -2.36 -5.92
N LEU A 143 -7.33 -1.41 -5.64
CA LEU A 143 -7.55 -0.86 -4.30
C LEU A 143 -8.43 -1.81 -3.48
N ILE A 144 -8.08 -2.02 -2.22
CA ILE A 144 -8.82 -2.88 -1.27
C ILE A 144 -9.82 -2.04 -0.50
N ASP A 145 -11.10 -2.39 -0.65
CA ASP A 145 -12.20 -1.81 0.12
C ASP A 145 -12.50 -2.60 1.40
N GLU A 146 -13.52 -2.18 2.13
CA GLU A 146 -13.86 -2.75 3.44
C GLU A 146 -14.34 -4.21 3.33
N ALA A 147 -15.00 -4.58 2.22
CA ALA A 147 -15.49 -5.93 1.99
C ALA A 147 -14.35 -6.95 1.73
N LEU A 148 -13.17 -6.45 1.37
CA LEU A 148 -11.98 -7.22 1.01
C LEU A 148 -10.86 -7.13 2.06
N ALA A 149 -11.03 -6.29 3.09
CA ALA A 149 -10.01 -6.03 4.11
C ALA A 149 -9.68 -7.23 5.01
N ASP A 150 -10.48 -8.31 4.97
CA ASP A 150 -10.25 -9.57 5.69
C ASP A 150 -9.66 -10.68 4.80
N CYS A 151 -9.43 -10.40 3.52
CA CYS A 151 -8.96 -11.39 2.56
C CYS A 151 -7.45 -11.65 2.69
N ILE A 152 -7.03 -12.80 2.16
CA ILE A 152 -5.62 -13.14 1.96
C ILE A 152 -5.32 -13.09 0.47
N ALA A 153 -4.28 -12.35 0.06
CA ALA A 153 -3.80 -12.30 -1.30
C ALA A 153 -2.63 -13.25 -1.56
N SER A 154 -2.43 -13.55 -2.85
CA SER A 154 -1.27 -14.28 -3.37
C SER A 154 0.05 -13.53 -3.10
N THR A 155 1.12 -14.26 -2.82
CA THR A 155 2.49 -13.73 -2.78
C THR A 155 2.98 -13.20 -4.13
N GLY A 156 2.23 -13.44 -5.23
CA GLY A 156 2.45 -12.79 -6.52
C GLY A 156 2.15 -11.29 -6.53
N PHE A 157 1.51 -10.77 -5.47
CA PHE A 157 1.31 -9.34 -5.26
C PHE A 157 2.34 -8.77 -4.27
N PHE A 158 2.71 -7.51 -4.53
CA PHE A 158 3.17 -6.60 -3.50
C PHE A 158 1.94 -5.90 -2.91
N VAL A 159 1.87 -5.83 -1.58
CA VAL A 159 0.81 -5.10 -0.86
C VAL A 159 1.35 -3.71 -0.54
N CYS A 160 0.90 -2.71 -1.29
CA CYS A 160 1.21 -1.31 -1.04
C CYS A 160 0.35 -0.80 0.12
N GLY A 161 0.76 -1.08 1.35
CA GLY A 161 0.17 -0.51 2.56
C GLY A 161 0.99 0.67 3.05
N THR A 162 0.34 1.76 3.50
CA THR A 162 1.01 2.96 4.00
C THR A 162 0.15 3.69 5.02
N ASN A 163 0.79 4.47 5.91
CA ASN A 163 0.13 5.36 6.86
C ASN A 163 0.39 6.85 6.58
N ILE A 164 1.09 7.18 5.48
CA ILE A 164 1.48 8.56 5.15
C ILE A 164 0.84 9.10 3.87
N LEU A 165 0.13 8.28 3.10
CA LEU A 165 -0.57 8.69 1.87
C LEU A 165 -2.08 8.44 1.99
N ASP A 166 -2.87 9.25 1.29
CA ASP A 166 -4.27 8.91 0.99
C ASP A 166 -4.30 7.64 0.13
N SER A 167 -5.17 6.68 0.47
CA SER A 167 -5.23 5.38 -0.21
C SER A 167 -5.68 5.48 -1.67
N ARG A 168 -6.53 6.45 -2.00
CA ARG A 168 -6.95 6.71 -3.39
C ARG A 168 -5.82 7.39 -4.17
N PHE A 169 -5.09 8.30 -3.54
CA PHE A 169 -3.88 8.87 -4.16
C PHE A 169 -2.87 7.76 -4.46
N LEU A 170 -2.60 6.88 -3.49
CA LEU A 170 -1.72 5.73 -3.68
C LEU A 170 -2.19 4.84 -4.83
N TYR A 171 -3.49 4.57 -4.92
CA TYR A 171 -4.07 3.82 -6.03
C TYR A 171 -3.82 4.50 -7.38
N TYR A 172 -4.03 5.81 -7.49
CA TYR A 172 -3.77 6.56 -8.72
C TYR A 172 -2.28 6.62 -9.06
N LEU A 173 -1.41 6.75 -8.06
CA LEU A 173 0.04 6.71 -8.24
C LEU A 173 0.48 5.35 -8.79
N MET A 174 0.05 4.25 -8.16
CA MET A 174 0.46 2.89 -8.54
C MET A 174 -0.13 2.45 -9.88
N THR A 175 -1.26 3.03 -10.31
CA THR A 175 -1.85 2.79 -11.64
C THR A 175 -1.35 3.76 -12.72
N SER A 176 -0.53 4.74 -12.34
CA SER A 176 -0.01 5.74 -13.29
C SER A 176 0.93 5.10 -14.32
N PRO A 177 0.96 5.63 -15.57
CA PRO A 177 1.94 5.20 -16.57
C PRO A 177 3.39 5.33 -16.08
N TYR A 178 3.68 6.34 -15.26
CA TYR A 178 5.01 6.53 -14.68
C TYR A 178 5.45 5.32 -13.85
N VAL A 179 4.64 4.91 -12.87
CA VAL A 179 4.97 3.76 -11.99
C VAL A 179 4.90 2.46 -12.76
N VAL A 180 3.87 2.25 -13.58
CA VAL A 180 3.69 1.00 -14.33
C VAL A 180 4.85 0.78 -15.31
N TYR A 181 5.15 1.77 -16.16
CA TYR A 181 6.21 1.63 -17.17
C TYR A 181 7.60 1.65 -16.53
N GLY A 182 7.80 2.47 -15.50
CA GLY A 182 9.04 2.49 -14.74
C GLY A 182 9.33 1.15 -14.06
N LEU A 183 8.32 0.51 -13.45
CA LEU A 183 8.51 -0.82 -12.85
C LEU A 183 8.69 -1.91 -13.91
N ASN A 184 8.00 -1.79 -15.05
CA ASN A 184 8.14 -2.73 -16.16
C ASN A 184 9.59 -2.80 -16.70
N SER A 185 10.40 -1.74 -16.58
CA SER A 185 11.80 -1.80 -17.04
C SER A 185 12.70 -2.73 -16.20
N PHE A 186 12.26 -3.13 -15.00
CA PHE A 186 13.00 -4.08 -14.15
C PHE A 186 12.61 -5.55 -14.41
N MET A 187 11.64 -5.81 -15.30
CA MET A 187 11.15 -7.16 -15.54
C MET A 187 12.26 -8.10 -16.01
N LYS A 188 12.29 -9.29 -15.43
CA LYS A 188 13.20 -10.39 -15.81
C LYS A 188 12.43 -11.68 -16.05
N GLY A 189 13.00 -12.53 -16.90
CA GLY A 189 12.50 -13.86 -17.24
C GLY A 189 11.67 -13.89 -18.53
N ASP A 190 11.86 -14.94 -19.33
CA ASP A 190 11.21 -15.08 -20.64
C ASP A 190 9.77 -15.62 -20.52
N ASN A 191 9.56 -16.61 -19.64
CA ASN A 191 8.26 -17.22 -19.39
C ASN A 191 7.68 -16.70 -18.08
N SER A 192 6.73 -15.76 -18.17
CA SER A 192 6.17 -14.98 -17.06
C SER A 192 7.13 -13.94 -16.47
N PRO A 193 7.45 -12.86 -17.23
CA PRO A 193 8.26 -11.77 -16.75
C PRO A 193 7.77 -11.26 -15.40
N SER A 194 8.70 -11.02 -14.47
CA SER A 194 8.37 -10.55 -13.12
C SER A 194 9.37 -9.53 -12.61
N ILE A 195 8.92 -8.73 -11.66
CA ILE A 195 9.76 -7.86 -10.83
C ILE A 195 9.85 -8.45 -9.42
N VAL A 196 10.84 -8.01 -8.65
CA VAL A 196 10.97 -8.36 -7.24
C VAL A 196 10.52 -7.23 -6.34
N LYS A 197 10.25 -7.54 -5.06
CA LYS A 197 9.85 -6.55 -4.06
C LYS A 197 10.81 -5.36 -3.98
N ASP A 198 12.10 -5.61 -4.16
CA ASP A 198 13.15 -4.61 -4.01
C ASP A 198 13.13 -3.60 -5.17
N ASP A 199 12.60 -3.99 -6.34
CA ASP A 199 12.41 -3.06 -7.46
C ASP A 199 11.37 -1.98 -7.07
N ILE A 200 10.27 -2.39 -6.42
CA ILE A 200 9.22 -1.49 -5.92
C ILE A 200 9.74 -0.62 -4.77
N LEU A 201 10.47 -1.22 -3.82
CA LEU A 201 11.00 -0.49 -2.66
C LEU A 201 12.09 0.53 -3.02
N ASN A 202 12.86 0.28 -4.08
CA ASN A 202 13.92 1.18 -4.55
C ASN A 202 13.47 2.13 -5.67
N PHE A 203 12.24 2.00 -6.15
CA PHE A 203 11.67 2.92 -7.14
C PHE A 203 11.51 4.33 -6.55
N ASN A 204 11.68 5.35 -7.40
CA ASN A 204 11.50 6.76 -7.03
C ASN A 204 10.03 7.17 -7.25
N TYR A 205 9.37 7.65 -6.21
CA TYR A 205 7.99 8.12 -6.26
C TYR A 205 7.92 9.63 -6.05
N PRO A 206 7.16 10.36 -6.88
CA PRO A 206 6.94 11.77 -6.71
C PRO A 206 5.79 11.96 -5.71
N LEU A 207 6.08 12.53 -4.54
CA LEU A 207 5.09 12.73 -3.48
C LEU A 207 4.71 14.20 -3.31
N PRO A 208 3.44 14.56 -3.55
CA PRO A 208 2.88 15.84 -3.14
C PRO A 208 2.63 15.89 -1.62
N PRO A 209 2.49 17.10 -1.05
CA PRO A 209 1.90 17.29 0.27
C PRO A 209 0.47 16.73 0.34
N LEU A 210 0.02 16.31 1.54
CA LEU A 210 -1.30 15.69 1.73
C LEU A 210 -2.48 16.52 1.16
N CYS A 211 -2.46 17.84 1.36
CA CYS A 211 -3.49 18.76 0.83
C CYS A 211 -3.59 18.67 -0.70
N GLU A 212 -2.45 18.50 -1.38
CA GLU A 212 -2.39 18.37 -2.82
C GLU A 212 -2.74 16.95 -3.29
N GLN A 213 -2.44 15.91 -2.50
CA GLN A 213 -2.93 14.54 -2.74
C GLN A 213 -4.47 14.51 -2.77
N GLU A 214 -5.13 15.15 -1.80
CA GLU A 214 -6.60 15.24 -1.75
C GLU A 214 -7.19 15.94 -2.99
N HIS A 215 -6.58 17.05 -3.42
CA HIS A 215 -7.02 17.76 -4.63
C HIS A 215 -6.84 16.88 -5.88
N ILE A 216 -5.67 16.26 -6.06
CA ILE A 216 -5.41 15.34 -7.17
C ILE A 216 -6.48 14.24 -7.23
N VAL A 217 -6.78 13.62 -6.09
CA VAL A 217 -7.79 12.57 -5.98
C VAL A 217 -9.17 13.08 -6.37
N GLN A 218 -9.61 14.24 -5.85
CA GLN A 218 -10.91 14.81 -6.19
C GLN A 218 -11.05 15.09 -7.69
N THR A 219 -9.99 15.64 -8.31
CA THR A 219 -9.96 15.90 -9.75
C THR A 219 -10.04 14.61 -10.55
N LEU A 220 -9.25 13.59 -10.19
CA LEU A 220 -9.26 12.29 -10.87
C LEU A 220 -10.59 11.56 -10.70
N ASP A 221 -11.15 11.53 -9.50
CA ASP A 221 -12.46 10.94 -9.21
C ASP A 221 -13.55 11.60 -10.07
N THR A 222 -13.52 12.93 -10.20
CA THR A 222 -14.44 13.69 -11.05
C THR A 222 -14.29 13.30 -12.52
N LEU A 223 -13.06 13.28 -13.04
CA LEU A 223 -12.78 12.93 -14.43
C LEU A 223 -13.20 11.49 -14.77
N PHE A 224 -12.90 10.52 -13.89
CA PHE A 224 -13.28 9.12 -14.12
C PHE A 224 -14.79 8.91 -14.01
N THR A 225 -15.47 9.64 -13.11
CA THR A 225 -16.93 9.62 -13.00
C THR A 225 -17.58 10.15 -14.29
N LEU A 226 -17.11 11.30 -14.80
CA LEU A 226 -17.59 11.87 -16.06
C LEU A 226 -17.33 10.94 -17.25
N LYS A 227 -16.13 10.35 -17.34
CA LYS A 227 -15.77 9.37 -18.38
C LYS A 227 -16.71 8.16 -18.38
N LYS A 228 -17.11 7.67 -17.19
CA LYS A 228 -18.05 6.55 -17.08
C LYS A 228 -19.44 6.93 -17.58
N GLY A 229 -19.92 8.15 -17.28
CA GLY A 229 -21.21 8.65 -17.77
C GLY A 229 -21.24 8.92 -19.28
N LEU A 230 -20.10 9.13 -19.92
CA LEU A 230 -19.97 9.34 -21.37
C LEU A 230 -19.97 8.04 -22.20
N ARG A 231 -19.89 6.87 -21.57
CA ARG A 231 -20.02 5.59 -22.28
C ARG A 231 -21.50 5.37 -22.59
N ILE A 232 -21.87 5.55 -23.86
CA ILE A 232 -23.15 5.06 -24.39
C ILE A 232 -23.03 3.53 -24.41
N GLU A 233 -23.86 2.85 -23.62
CA GLU A 233 -23.94 1.38 -23.59
C GLU A 233 -24.49 0.80 -24.91
#